data_AF-A0A693BH30-F1
#
_entry.id   AF-A0A693BH30-F1
#
_cell.length_a   1.000
_cell.length_b   1.000
_cell.length_c   1.000
_cell.angle_alpha   90.00
_cell.angle_beta   90.00
_cell.angle_gamma   90.00
#
_symmetry.space_group_name_H-M   'P 1'
#
loop_
_entity.id
_entity.type
_entity.pdbx_description
1 polymer ?
#
loop_
_entity_poly.entity_id
_entity_poly.type
_entity_poly.pdbx_seq_one_letter_code
_entity_poly.pdbx_strand_id
1 'polypeptide(L)'
;MNTNFKFQNNTLFIFGIWDKTSIYKLKIKDFLALIQSKEVIFDFKDLKAIDTAGVRFFLVLENDLKDKNIKIAKEGLNSRFQTLFELCEKNYQRLSKTKKSHKNFSEYFIDLGKLSLELLKILRKFINFTGAFFTSLFLCLKNPKNFRFIAFLYHIENSAFKALPIVILTALLVGVVLAYQAAYQLAQFGANIFIVDLMGISATRELAPLIAAIVIAGRSASSYTAQIGVMKITDEIAAMNTMGFRSFEFIIIPRVMALIVAMPLIVAISDAISIIGGMMVAKLNLDISFAEFLRRFREAVDIKHIFIGLAKAPIFGFLIGLIACFRGFEVKNTTQSIGIYTTKSVVNAIFWVIAFDALFSVVLTSAGI
;
A
#
# COMPACT_ATOMS: atom_id res chain seq x y z
N MET A 1 8.05 31.21 -36.60
CA MET A 1 7.45 29.85 -36.52
C MET A 1 6.85 29.56 -37.88
N ASN A 2 7.49 28.72 -38.70
CA ASN A 2 6.93 28.34 -39.99
C ASN A 2 5.69 27.49 -39.73
N THR A 3 4.51 28.09 -39.82
CA THR A 3 3.27 27.35 -39.83
C THR A 3 3.24 26.57 -41.15
N ASN A 4 3.24 25.23 -41.06
CA ASN A 4 3.15 24.33 -42.22
C ASN A 4 1.78 24.39 -42.92
N PHE A 5 1.01 25.45 -42.68
CA PHE A 5 -0.30 25.69 -43.27
C PHE A 5 -0.59 27.19 -43.37
N LYS A 6 -1.44 27.56 -44.33
CA LYS A 6 -2.00 28.91 -44.49
C LYS A 6 -3.47 28.78 -44.87
N PHE A 7 -4.35 29.60 -44.27
CA PHE A 7 -5.77 29.64 -44.63
C PHE A 7 -6.05 30.92 -45.44
N GLN A 8 -6.55 30.78 -46.66
CA GLN A 8 -6.88 31.91 -47.54
C GLN A 8 -8.04 31.50 -48.47
N ASN A 9 -9.03 32.39 -48.64
CA ASN A 9 -10.17 32.19 -49.54
C ASN A 9 -10.81 30.79 -49.44
N ASN A 10 -11.12 30.35 -48.22
CA ASN A 10 -11.79 29.07 -47.99
C ASN A 10 -10.94 27.81 -48.23
N THR A 11 -9.66 28.01 -48.58
CA THR A 11 -8.70 26.95 -48.85
C THR A 11 -7.66 26.91 -47.75
N LEU A 12 -7.46 25.72 -47.17
CA LEU A 12 -6.37 25.41 -46.26
C LEU A 12 -5.22 24.85 -47.10
N PHE A 13 -4.21 25.69 -47.34
CA PHE A 13 -2.99 25.29 -48.03
C PHE A 13 -2.05 24.59 -47.04
N ILE A 14 -1.58 23.41 -47.40
CA ILE A 14 -0.79 22.53 -46.54
C ILE A 14 0.61 22.36 -47.15
N PHE A 15 1.63 22.76 -46.41
CA PHE A 15 3.02 22.81 -46.88
C PHE A 15 3.94 21.90 -46.07
N GLY A 16 5.03 21.43 -46.67
CA GLY A 16 6.15 20.83 -45.94
C GLY A 16 5.94 19.39 -45.49
N ILE A 17 6.46 19.03 -44.31
CA ILE A 17 6.48 17.66 -43.78
C ILE A 17 5.52 17.51 -42.61
N TRP A 18 4.58 16.58 -42.73
CA TRP A 18 3.54 16.27 -41.76
C TRP A 18 3.78 14.90 -41.14
N ASP A 19 4.65 14.87 -40.13
CA ASP A 19 4.94 13.68 -39.33
C ASP A 19 4.50 13.84 -37.85
N LYS A 20 4.66 12.78 -37.06
CA LYS A 20 4.40 12.79 -35.62
C LYS A 20 5.04 13.98 -34.88
N THR A 21 6.22 14.44 -35.27
CA THR A 21 6.95 15.53 -34.60
C THR A 21 6.39 16.90 -34.96
N SER A 22 6.00 17.09 -36.22
CA SER A 22 5.34 18.30 -36.70
C SER A 22 3.96 18.48 -36.07
N ILE A 23 3.18 17.40 -35.95
CA ILE A 23 1.79 17.44 -35.49
C ILE A 23 1.69 17.62 -33.98
N TYR A 24 2.66 17.10 -33.21
CA TYR A 24 2.64 17.23 -31.75
C TYR A 24 2.57 18.68 -31.28
N LYS A 25 3.10 19.62 -32.08
CA LYS A 25 3.09 21.06 -31.78
C LYS A 25 1.77 21.75 -32.17
N LEU A 26 0.91 21.10 -32.95
CA LEU A 26 -0.31 21.66 -33.51
C LEU A 26 -1.54 21.22 -32.72
N LYS A 27 -2.42 22.17 -32.37
CA LYS A 27 -3.71 21.87 -31.75
C LYS A 27 -4.81 21.98 -32.79
N ILE A 28 -5.64 20.93 -32.90
CA ILE A 28 -6.81 20.87 -33.80
C ILE A 28 -7.76 22.06 -33.60
N LYS A 29 -7.86 22.57 -32.37
CA LYS A 29 -8.69 23.74 -32.03
C LYS A 29 -8.30 25.01 -32.79
N ASP A 30 -7.01 25.19 -33.07
CA ASP A 30 -6.49 26.38 -33.74
C ASP A 30 -6.93 26.39 -35.21
N PHE A 31 -7.00 25.21 -35.84
CA PHE A 31 -7.53 25.03 -37.21
C PHE A 31 -9.04 25.23 -37.27
N LEU A 32 -9.78 24.66 -36.32
CA LEU A 32 -11.23 24.80 -36.24
C LEU A 32 -11.67 26.25 -35.98
N ALA A 33 -10.83 27.09 -35.37
CA ALA A 33 -11.11 28.50 -35.10
C ALA A 33 -10.95 29.37 -36.36
N LEU A 34 -10.09 28.98 -37.30
CA LEU A 34 -9.84 29.69 -38.55
C LEU A 34 -10.93 29.45 -39.60
N ILE A 35 -11.72 28.40 -39.43
CA ILE A 35 -12.75 27.97 -40.39
C ILE A 35 -14.12 28.52 -39.94
N GLN A 36 -14.62 29.52 -40.66
CA GLN A 36 -15.92 30.16 -40.43
C GLN A 36 -16.96 29.87 -41.51
N SER A 37 -16.56 29.15 -42.55
CA SER A 37 -17.29 28.93 -43.79
C SER A 37 -17.99 27.57 -43.85
N LYS A 38 -18.99 27.45 -44.72
CA LYS A 38 -19.78 26.21 -44.91
C LYS A 38 -19.09 25.14 -45.76
N GLU A 39 -18.00 25.50 -46.43
CA GLU A 39 -17.22 24.62 -47.30
C GLU A 39 -15.74 24.91 -47.06
N VAL A 40 -14.86 23.92 -47.09
CA VAL A 40 -13.42 24.12 -46.98
C VAL A 40 -12.70 23.18 -47.95
N ILE A 41 -11.71 23.72 -48.67
CA ILE A 41 -10.86 22.94 -49.57
C ILE A 41 -9.51 22.70 -48.88
N PHE A 42 -9.07 21.45 -48.79
CA PHE A 42 -7.73 21.09 -48.34
C PHE A 42 -6.82 20.92 -49.55
N ASP A 43 -5.88 21.85 -49.73
CA ASP A 43 -4.91 21.81 -50.83
C ASP A 43 -3.58 21.22 -50.35
N PHE A 44 -3.23 20.07 -50.93
CA PHE A 44 -2.03 19.29 -50.65
C PHE A 44 -0.93 19.42 -51.72
N LYS A 45 -1.05 20.34 -52.70
CA LYS A 45 -0.09 20.45 -53.83
C LYS A 45 1.37 20.62 -53.39
N ASP A 46 1.62 21.38 -52.33
CA ASP A 46 2.97 21.69 -51.82
C ASP A 46 3.39 20.81 -50.63
N LEU A 47 2.73 19.66 -50.44
CA LEU A 47 3.05 18.69 -49.41
C LEU A 47 4.28 17.86 -49.81
N LYS A 48 5.35 17.93 -49.02
CA LYS A 48 6.61 17.17 -49.27
C LYS A 48 6.53 15.72 -48.78
N ALA A 49 5.97 15.50 -47.59
CA ALA A 49 5.81 14.16 -47.01
C ALA A 49 4.72 14.15 -45.93
N ILE A 50 4.02 13.03 -45.79
CA ILE A 50 3.01 12.79 -44.74
C ILE A 50 3.11 11.36 -44.23
N ASP A 51 3.05 11.18 -42.90
CA ASP A 51 3.01 9.86 -42.25
C ASP A 51 1.59 9.49 -41.78
N THR A 52 1.44 8.33 -41.15
CA THR A 52 0.16 7.88 -40.57
C THR A 52 -0.36 8.80 -39.46
N ALA A 53 0.50 9.50 -38.72
CA ALA A 53 0.06 10.47 -37.72
C ALA A 53 -0.54 11.71 -38.39
N GLY A 54 0.05 12.16 -39.50
CA GLY A 54 -0.43 13.25 -40.37
C GLY A 54 -1.79 12.96 -40.95
N VAL A 55 -1.92 11.80 -41.58
CA VAL A 55 -3.21 11.36 -42.14
C VAL A 55 -4.28 11.29 -41.05
N ARG A 56 -3.94 10.73 -39.87
CA ARG A 56 -4.87 10.67 -38.74
C ARG A 56 -5.31 12.07 -38.26
N PHE A 57 -4.41 13.05 -38.26
CA PHE A 57 -4.75 14.43 -37.89
C PHE A 57 -5.82 15.00 -38.83
N PHE A 58 -5.64 14.86 -40.15
CA PHE A 58 -6.62 15.34 -41.13
C PHE A 58 -7.93 14.56 -41.06
N LEU A 59 -7.91 13.24 -40.86
CA LEU A 59 -9.14 12.46 -40.65
C LEU A 59 -9.92 12.91 -39.41
N VAL A 60 -9.23 13.26 -38.32
CA VAL A 60 -9.89 13.81 -37.12
C VAL A 60 -10.49 15.19 -37.43
N LEU A 61 -9.73 16.06 -38.11
CA LEU A 61 -10.18 17.39 -38.50
C LEU A 61 -11.40 17.32 -39.44
N GLU A 62 -11.39 16.41 -40.41
CA GLU A 62 -12.50 16.19 -41.33
C GLU A 62 -13.76 15.76 -40.62
N ASN A 63 -13.65 14.83 -39.68
CA ASN A 63 -14.80 14.37 -38.90
C ASN A 63 -15.32 15.47 -37.97
N ASP A 64 -14.45 16.26 -37.33
CA ASP A 64 -14.87 17.39 -36.48
C ASP A 64 -15.52 18.53 -37.29
N LEU A 65 -15.15 18.71 -38.56
CA LEU A 65 -15.77 19.67 -39.48
C LEU A 65 -17.10 19.14 -40.04
N LYS A 66 -17.18 17.84 -40.37
CA LYS A 66 -18.44 17.16 -40.75
C LYS A 66 -19.47 17.23 -39.62
N ASP A 67 -19.06 17.04 -38.36
CA ASP A 67 -19.94 17.22 -37.18
C ASP A 67 -20.53 18.63 -37.09
N LYS A 68 -19.87 19.64 -37.68
CA LYS A 68 -20.34 21.03 -37.76
C LYS A 68 -21.09 21.34 -39.07
N ASN A 69 -21.45 20.33 -39.87
CA ASN A 69 -22.08 20.46 -41.19
C ASN A 69 -21.27 21.25 -42.23
N ILE A 70 -19.94 21.19 -42.17
CA ILE A 70 -19.05 21.83 -43.15
C ILE A 70 -18.65 20.80 -44.21
N LYS A 71 -18.86 21.13 -45.50
CA LYS A 71 -18.42 20.28 -46.63
C LYS A 71 -16.91 20.41 -46.86
N ILE A 72 -16.26 19.31 -47.20
CA ILE A 72 -14.80 19.26 -47.33
C ILE A 72 -14.44 18.64 -48.67
N ALA A 73 -13.61 19.34 -49.45
CA ALA A 73 -13.00 18.83 -50.67
C ALA A 73 -11.48 18.71 -50.46
N LYS A 74 -10.84 17.72 -51.12
CA LYS A 74 -9.39 17.51 -51.09
C LYS A 74 -8.84 17.72 -52.49
N GLU A 75 -7.85 18.58 -52.64
CA GLU A 75 -7.16 18.86 -53.91
C GLU A 75 -5.66 18.63 -53.77
N GLY A 76 -4.99 18.24 -54.87
CA GLY A 76 -3.52 18.13 -54.88
C GLY A 76 -2.93 16.87 -54.25
N LEU A 77 -3.74 15.83 -54.01
CA LEU A 77 -3.25 14.53 -53.53
C LEU A 77 -2.54 13.75 -54.65
N ASN A 78 -1.26 13.44 -54.44
CA ASN A 78 -0.54 12.49 -55.30
C ASN A 78 -1.03 11.05 -55.05
N SER A 79 -0.88 10.16 -56.03
CA SER A 79 -1.37 8.76 -55.98
C SER A 79 -0.92 8.01 -54.73
N ARG A 80 0.35 8.23 -54.30
CA ARG A 80 0.90 7.65 -53.06
C ARG A 80 0.18 8.12 -51.80
N PHE A 81 -0.14 9.41 -51.69
CA PHE A 81 -0.81 9.95 -50.52
C PHE A 81 -2.28 9.55 -50.50
N GLN A 82 -2.92 9.49 -51.66
CA GLN A 82 -4.28 8.98 -51.78
C GLN A 82 -4.41 7.56 -51.23
N THR A 83 -3.51 6.64 -51.61
CA THR A 83 -3.50 5.27 -51.06
C THR A 83 -3.32 5.25 -49.54
N LEU A 84 -2.45 6.11 -48.99
CA LEU A 84 -2.24 6.21 -47.55
C LEU A 84 -3.49 6.72 -46.81
N PHE A 85 -4.18 7.71 -47.38
CA PHE A 85 -5.45 8.21 -46.85
C PHE A 85 -6.53 7.14 -46.86
N GLU A 86 -6.71 6.43 -47.97
CA GLU A 86 -7.67 5.33 -48.09
C GLU A 86 -7.41 4.20 -47.09
N LEU A 87 -6.14 3.80 -46.91
CA LEU A 87 -5.74 2.78 -45.95
C LEU A 87 -6.03 3.19 -44.50
N CYS A 88 -5.74 4.46 -44.15
CA CYS A 88 -6.00 4.98 -42.82
C CYS A 88 -7.51 5.15 -42.58
N GLU A 89 -8.26 5.62 -43.56
CA GLU A 89 -9.71 5.84 -43.47
C GLU A 89 -10.46 4.51 -43.27
N LYS A 90 -10.08 3.45 -44.00
CA LYS A 90 -10.66 2.11 -43.84
C LYS A 90 -10.47 1.53 -42.43
N ASN A 91 -9.38 1.89 -41.76
CA ASN A 91 -9.04 1.41 -40.41
C ASN A 91 -9.26 2.46 -39.32
N TYR A 92 -9.85 3.60 -39.65
CA TYR A 92 -10.03 4.68 -38.70
C TYR A 92 -11.23 4.39 -37.79
N GLN A 93 -10.94 4.16 -36.51
CA GLN A 93 -11.96 4.13 -35.46
C GLN A 93 -11.92 5.43 -34.66
N ARG A 94 -13.00 6.21 -34.74
CA ARG A 94 -13.15 7.39 -33.89
C ARG A 94 -13.39 6.91 -32.46
N LEU A 95 -12.48 7.27 -31.55
CA LEU A 95 -12.77 7.18 -30.13
C LEU A 95 -13.92 8.14 -29.86
N SER A 96 -15.08 7.58 -29.51
CA SER A 96 -16.21 8.34 -28.98
C SER A 96 -15.69 9.36 -27.98
N LYS A 97 -16.03 10.64 -28.16
CA LYS A 97 -15.81 11.65 -27.12
C LYS A 97 -16.56 11.13 -25.91
N THR A 98 -15.85 10.52 -24.95
CA THR A 98 -16.42 10.27 -23.63
C THR A 98 -16.94 11.62 -23.17
N LYS A 99 -18.28 11.75 -23.12
CA LYS A 99 -18.92 12.92 -22.54
C LYS A 99 -18.20 13.14 -21.23
N LYS A 100 -17.52 14.29 -21.07
CA LYS A 100 -17.07 14.71 -19.76
C LYS A 100 -18.33 14.89 -18.97
N SER A 101 -18.70 13.85 -18.23
CA SER A 101 -19.87 13.88 -17.40
C SER A 101 -19.63 14.99 -16.38
N HIS A 102 -20.55 15.94 -16.32
CA HIS A 102 -20.60 16.81 -15.17
C HIS A 102 -20.78 15.89 -13.98
N LYS A 103 -19.88 15.98 -12.99
CA LYS A 103 -19.93 15.14 -11.78
C LYS A 103 -21.23 15.41 -11.03
N ASN A 104 -22.28 14.74 -11.45
CA ASN A 104 -23.57 14.73 -10.79
C ASN A 104 -23.42 13.98 -9.47
N PHE A 105 -24.26 14.30 -8.49
CA PHE A 105 -24.31 13.59 -7.21
C PHE A 105 -24.43 12.07 -7.38
N SER A 106 -25.09 11.61 -8.46
CA SER A 106 -25.16 10.19 -8.84
C SER A 106 -23.80 9.57 -9.16
N GLU A 107 -22.84 10.31 -9.73
CA GLU A 107 -21.50 9.80 -10.01
C GLU A 107 -20.70 9.54 -8.75
N TYR A 108 -20.92 10.35 -7.71
CA TYR A 108 -20.32 10.10 -6.39
C TYR A 108 -20.84 8.79 -5.80
N PHE A 109 -22.15 8.51 -5.88
CA PHE A 109 -22.70 7.21 -5.45
C PHE A 109 -22.19 6.06 -6.30
N ILE A 110 -22.02 6.26 -7.61
CA ILE A 110 -21.47 5.23 -8.50
C ILE A 110 -20.01 4.93 -8.11
N ASP A 111 -19.19 5.94 -7.85
CA ASP A 111 -17.80 5.75 -7.45
C ASP A 111 -17.67 5.14 -6.05
N LEU A 112 -18.55 5.54 -5.12
CA LEU A 112 -18.66 4.94 -3.79
C LEU A 112 -19.11 3.47 -3.88
N GLY A 113 -20.04 3.16 -4.79
CA GLY A 113 -20.48 1.80 -5.09
C GLY A 113 -19.37 0.95 -5.73
N LYS A 114 -18.55 1.51 -6.62
CA LYS A 114 -17.37 0.80 -7.16
C LYS A 114 -16.36 0.51 -6.06
N LEU A 115 -16.09 1.48 -5.18
CA LEU A 115 -15.15 1.33 -4.07
C LEU A 115 -15.63 0.28 -3.07
N SER A 116 -16.92 0.26 -2.73
CA SER A 116 -17.48 -0.75 -1.84
C SER A 116 -17.40 -2.16 -2.43
N LEU A 117 -17.66 -2.32 -3.74
CA LEU A 117 -17.51 -3.59 -4.44
C LEU A 117 -16.05 -4.05 -4.51
N GLU A 118 -15.09 -3.15 -4.72
CA GLU A 118 -13.67 -3.50 -4.66
C GLU A 118 -13.25 -3.94 -3.26
N LEU A 119 -13.73 -3.26 -2.22
CA LEU A 119 -13.45 -3.57 -0.84
C LEU A 119 -14.02 -4.95 -0.46
N LEU A 120 -15.25 -5.26 -0.88
CA LEU A 120 -15.86 -6.60 -0.72
C LEU A 120 -15.05 -7.70 -1.42
N LYS A 121 -14.53 -7.44 -2.62
CA LYS A 121 -13.66 -8.39 -3.34
C LYS A 121 -12.36 -8.64 -2.57
N ILE A 122 -11.73 -7.60 -2.03
CA ILE A 122 -10.51 -7.72 -1.21
C ILE A 122 -10.81 -8.51 0.06
N LEU A 123 -11.92 -8.21 0.74
CA LEU A 123 -12.34 -8.91 1.94
C LEU A 123 -12.56 -10.41 1.67
N ARG A 124 -13.27 -10.75 0.59
CA ARG A 124 -13.45 -12.15 0.17
C ARG A 124 -12.12 -12.86 -0.09
N LYS A 125 -11.16 -12.19 -0.75
CA LYS A 125 -9.80 -12.75 -0.96
C LYS A 125 -9.07 -12.96 0.36
N PHE A 126 -9.19 -12.03 1.30
CA PHE A 126 -8.57 -12.14 2.62
C PHE A 126 -9.17 -13.30 3.43
N ILE A 127 -10.49 -13.46 3.41
CA ILE A 127 -11.19 -14.59 4.05
C ILE A 127 -10.72 -15.92 3.44
N ASN A 128 -10.68 -16.01 2.10
CA ASN A 128 -10.17 -17.21 1.42
C ASN A 128 -8.71 -17.51 1.77
N PHE A 129 -7.86 -16.49 1.83
CA PHE A 129 -6.46 -16.63 2.21
C PHE A 129 -6.30 -17.11 3.65
N THR A 130 -7.10 -16.55 4.57
CA THR A 130 -7.13 -16.94 5.98
C THR A 130 -7.63 -18.39 6.14
N GLY A 131 -8.67 -18.78 5.40
CA GLY A 131 -9.14 -20.17 5.36
C GLY A 131 -8.09 -21.14 4.81
N ALA A 132 -7.38 -20.75 3.74
CA ALA A 132 -6.27 -21.53 3.19
C ALA A 132 -5.08 -21.64 4.17
N PHE A 133 -4.84 -20.60 4.98
CA PHE A 133 -3.86 -20.63 6.06
C PHE A 133 -4.25 -21.67 7.12
N PHE A 134 -5.48 -21.59 7.66
CA PHE A 134 -5.91 -22.53 8.71
C PHE A 134 -6.00 -23.98 8.24
N THR A 135 -6.45 -24.22 7.00
CA THR A 135 -6.45 -25.58 6.43
C THR A 135 -5.04 -26.12 6.25
N SER A 136 -4.10 -25.31 5.77
CA SER A 136 -2.68 -25.69 5.65
C SER A 136 -2.03 -25.90 7.02
N LEU A 137 -2.35 -25.07 8.00
CA LEU A 137 -1.89 -25.23 9.38
C LEU A 137 -2.39 -26.55 9.97
N PHE A 138 -3.67 -26.87 9.81
CA PHE A 138 -4.26 -28.12 10.28
C PHE A 138 -3.60 -29.34 9.62
N LEU A 139 -3.26 -29.27 8.33
CA LEU A 139 -2.56 -30.34 7.62
C LEU A 139 -1.11 -30.49 8.09
N CYS A 140 -0.39 -29.40 8.36
CA CYS A 140 0.93 -29.45 8.99
C CYS A 140 0.87 -30.02 10.41
N LEU A 141 -0.18 -29.71 11.19
CA LEU A 141 -0.36 -30.27 12.54
C LEU A 141 -0.65 -31.78 12.50
N LYS A 142 -1.42 -32.26 11.52
CA LYS A 142 -1.65 -33.69 11.31
C LYS A 142 -0.39 -34.44 10.86
N ASN A 143 0.41 -33.83 9.99
CA ASN A 143 1.64 -34.40 9.47
C ASN A 143 2.84 -33.49 9.81
N PRO A 144 3.39 -33.57 11.04
CA PRO A 144 4.45 -32.65 11.50
C PRO A 144 5.73 -32.75 10.67
N LYS A 145 5.96 -33.86 9.95
CA LYS A 145 7.07 -34.00 9.00
C LYS A 145 7.03 -32.97 7.86
N ASN A 146 5.86 -32.42 7.54
CA ASN A 146 5.72 -31.37 6.52
C ASN A 146 6.07 -29.98 7.06
N PHE A 147 6.19 -29.82 8.39
CA PHE A 147 6.57 -28.55 8.98
C PHE A 147 8.07 -28.28 8.78
N ARG A 148 8.39 -27.18 8.10
CA ARG A 148 9.76 -26.79 7.80
C ARG A 148 10.40 -26.06 8.98
N PHE A 149 10.84 -26.83 9.97
CA PHE A 149 11.41 -26.29 11.20
C PHE A 149 12.63 -25.39 10.99
N ILE A 150 13.51 -25.73 10.04
CA ILE A 150 14.71 -24.92 9.71
C ILE A 150 14.30 -23.55 9.17
N ALA A 151 13.29 -23.49 8.28
CA ALA A 151 12.78 -22.23 7.74
C ALA A 151 12.08 -21.39 8.82
N PHE A 152 11.37 -22.04 9.75
CA PHE A 152 10.77 -21.38 10.91
C PHE A 152 11.83 -20.72 11.81
N LEU A 153 12.91 -21.44 12.15
CA LEU A 153 14.00 -20.89 12.95
C LEU A 153 14.70 -19.73 12.25
N TYR A 154 14.96 -19.85 10.95
CA TYR A 154 15.49 -18.75 10.14
C TYR A 154 14.62 -17.50 10.22
N HIS A 155 13.29 -17.66 10.17
CA HIS A 155 12.37 -16.55 10.29
C HIS A 155 12.27 -15.98 11.72
N ILE A 156 12.47 -16.78 12.77
CA ILE A 156 12.63 -16.26 14.14
C ILE A 156 13.87 -15.38 14.24
N GLU A 157 15.02 -15.87 13.77
CA GLU A 157 16.27 -15.12 13.81
C GLU A 157 16.14 -13.79 13.04
N ASN A 158 15.62 -13.87 11.81
CA ASN A 158 15.54 -12.71 10.94
C ASN A 158 14.48 -11.70 11.38
N SER A 159 13.34 -12.14 11.92
CA SER A 159 12.22 -11.26 12.28
C SER A 159 12.26 -10.77 13.72
N ALA A 160 12.86 -11.54 14.64
CA ALA A 160 12.98 -11.20 16.05
C ALA A 160 14.34 -10.58 16.38
N PHE A 161 15.43 -11.37 16.28
CA PHE A 161 16.76 -10.95 16.75
C PHE A 161 17.27 -9.72 16.01
N LYS A 162 17.14 -9.70 14.68
CA LYS A 162 17.55 -8.53 13.89
C LYS A 162 16.62 -7.31 14.03
N ALA A 163 15.43 -7.46 14.63
CA ALA A 163 14.56 -6.34 14.98
C ALA A 163 14.85 -5.77 16.38
N LEU A 164 15.49 -6.57 17.23
CA LEU A 164 15.65 -6.31 18.65
C LEU A 164 16.29 -4.94 18.97
N PRO A 165 17.33 -4.46 18.27
CA PRO A 165 17.92 -3.15 18.57
C PRO A 165 16.93 -1.99 18.45
N ILE A 166 16.05 -2.02 17.44
CA ILE A 166 15.06 -0.97 17.21
C ILE A 166 13.95 -1.07 18.29
N VAL A 167 13.55 -2.28 18.67
CA VAL A 167 12.56 -2.48 19.74
C VAL A 167 13.12 -2.00 21.09
N ILE A 168 14.35 -2.38 21.45
CA ILE A 168 14.99 -1.93 22.70
C ILE A 168 15.05 -0.40 22.76
N LEU A 169 15.52 0.23 21.69
CA LEU A 169 15.66 1.69 21.65
C LEU A 169 14.29 2.38 21.79
N THR A 170 13.28 1.92 21.03
CA THR A 170 11.95 2.53 21.06
C THR A 170 11.21 2.27 22.38
N ALA A 171 11.33 1.07 22.95
CA ALA A 171 10.76 0.74 24.26
C ALA A 171 11.38 1.58 25.38
N LEU A 172 12.70 1.78 25.36
CA LEU A 172 13.39 2.62 26.34
C LEU A 172 12.91 4.06 26.26
N LEU A 173 12.88 4.63 25.05
CA LEU A 173 12.45 6.01 24.83
C LEU A 173 11.00 6.22 25.26
N VAL A 174 10.12 5.28 24.94
CA VAL A 174 8.72 5.37 25.38
C VAL A 174 8.63 5.26 26.89
N GLY A 175 9.33 4.31 27.52
CA GLY A 175 9.35 4.17 28.98
C GLY A 175 9.78 5.46 29.69
N VAL A 176 10.83 6.11 29.17
CA VAL A 176 11.29 7.43 29.64
C VAL A 176 10.20 8.49 29.47
N VAL A 177 9.61 8.62 28.29
CA VAL A 177 8.57 9.63 28.02
C VAL A 177 7.34 9.43 28.91
N LEU A 178 6.89 8.19 29.09
CA LEU A 178 5.74 7.88 29.93
C LEU A 178 6.01 8.19 31.40
N ALA A 179 7.17 7.77 31.92
CA ALA A 179 7.54 8.07 33.29
C ALA A 179 7.69 9.57 33.52
N TYR A 180 8.21 10.32 32.55
CA TYR A 180 8.34 11.77 32.64
C TYR A 180 6.98 12.46 32.69
N GLN A 181 6.05 12.03 31.83
CA GLN A 181 4.68 12.57 31.82
C GLN A 181 3.92 12.22 33.10
N ALA A 182 4.02 10.96 33.56
CA ALA A 182 3.42 10.53 34.82
C ALA A 182 3.99 11.32 36.00
N ALA A 183 5.31 11.49 36.07
CA ALA A 183 5.97 12.29 37.09
C ALA A 183 5.43 13.71 37.18
N TYR A 184 5.34 14.37 36.03
CA TYR A 184 4.85 15.75 35.96
C TYR A 184 3.37 15.85 36.40
N GLN A 185 2.53 14.91 36.01
CA GLN A 185 1.11 14.91 36.38
C GLN A 185 0.91 14.61 37.87
N LEU A 186 1.58 13.60 38.42
CA LEU A 186 1.39 13.19 39.82
C LEU A 186 2.04 14.13 40.83
N ALA A 187 3.11 14.83 40.44
CA ALA A 187 3.71 15.87 41.26
C ALA A 187 2.74 16.99 41.63
N GLN A 188 1.78 17.31 40.74
CA GLN A 188 0.75 18.32 41.00
C GLN A 188 -0.22 17.93 42.12
N PHE A 189 -0.36 16.63 42.37
CA PHE A 189 -1.25 16.08 43.40
C PHE A 189 -0.48 15.61 44.65
N GLY A 190 0.84 15.83 44.71
CA GLY A 190 1.70 15.29 45.78
C GLY A 190 1.79 13.76 45.79
N ALA A 191 1.41 13.11 44.68
CA ALA A 191 1.17 11.68 44.58
C ALA A 191 2.36 10.90 43.96
N ASN A 192 3.59 11.37 44.18
CA ASN A 192 4.81 10.87 43.52
C ASN A 192 5.03 9.36 43.64
N ILE A 193 4.52 8.74 44.72
CA ILE A 193 4.65 7.29 44.95
C ILE A 193 3.85 6.44 43.95
N PHE A 194 2.76 6.96 43.35
CA PHE A 194 1.88 6.22 42.44
C PHE A 194 2.36 6.23 40.98
N ILE A 195 3.50 6.89 40.70
CA ILE A 195 4.08 6.91 39.35
C ILE A 195 4.46 5.51 38.92
N VAL A 196 4.99 4.70 39.85
CA VAL A 196 5.38 3.32 39.59
C VAL A 196 4.18 2.47 39.21
N ASP A 197 3.03 2.71 39.84
CA ASP A 197 1.79 1.99 39.61
C ASP A 197 1.24 2.33 38.22
N LEU A 198 1.10 3.63 37.93
CA LEU A 198 0.60 4.10 36.65
C LEU A 198 1.51 3.66 35.50
N MET A 199 2.82 3.87 35.65
CA MET A 199 3.80 3.53 34.63
C MET A 199 3.93 2.02 34.46
N GLY A 200 4.02 1.26 35.55
CA GLY A 200 4.20 -0.19 35.51
C GLY A 200 2.99 -0.92 34.91
N ILE A 201 1.77 -0.56 35.32
CA ILE A 201 0.55 -1.15 34.77
C ILE A 201 0.37 -0.74 33.30
N SER A 202 0.47 0.55 32.99
CA SER A 202 0.22 1.04 31.62
C SER A 202 1.28 0.57 30.63
N ALA A 203 2.55 0.50 31.05
CA ALA A 203 3.63 0.01 30.20
C ALA A 203 3.44 -1.47 29.86
N THR A 204 3.29 -2.33 30.88
CA THR A 204 3.25 -3.80 30.69
C THR A 204 1.96 -4.30 30.04
N ARG A 205 0.83 -3.63 30.29
CA ARG A 205 -0.49 -4.09 29.81
C ARG A 205 -0.84 -3.62 28.40
N GLU A 206 -0.38 -2.42 28.02
CA GLU A 206 -0.84 -1.74 26.81
C GLU A 206 0.34 -1.26 25.95
N LEU A 207 1.17 -0.35 26.48
CA LEU A 207 2.07 0.46 25.65
C LEU A 207 3.27 -0.32 25.10
N ALA A 208 3.96 -1.11 25.94
CA ALA A 208 5.12 -1.87 25.49
C ALA A 208 4.76 -3.01 24.52
N PRO A 209 3.66 -3.78 24.73
CA PRO A 209 3.15 -4.72 23.72
C PRO A 209 2.79 -4.04 22.38
N LEU A 210 2.09 -2.90 22.44
CA LEU A 210 1.64 -2.17 21.27
C LEU A 210 2.82 -1.63 20.45
N ILE A 211 3.82 -1.01 21.10
CA ILE A 211 4.98 -0.43 20.42
C ILE A 211 5.86 -1.50 19.81
N ALA A 212 6.11 -2.59 20.54
CA ALA A 212 6.81 -3.74 19.99
C ALA A 212 6.12 -4.26 18.72
N ALA A 213 4.78 -4.38 18.73
CA ALA A 213 4.01 -4.81 17.58
C ALA A 213 4.08 -3.81 16.41
N ILE A 214 4.01 -2.50 16.66
CA ILE A 214 4.13 -1.46 15.62
C ILE A 214 5.50 -1.50 14.95
N VAL A 215 6.58 -1.64 15.73
CA VAL A 215 7.95 -1.71 15.21
C VAL A 215 8.14 -2.98 14.37
N ILE A 216 7.64 -4.12 14.85
CA ILE A 216 7.69 -5.39 14.11
C ILE A 216 6.82 -5.34 12.86
N ALA A 217 5.66 -4.69 12.90
CA ALA A 217 4.84 -4.45 11.72
C ALA A 217 5.60 -3.59 10.68
N GLY A 218 6.27 -2.52 11.09
CA GLY A 218 7.06 -1.69 10.19
C GLY A 218 8.18 -2.46 9.49
N ARG A 219 8.99 -3.19 10.26
CA ARG A 219 10.17 -3.90 9.76
C ARG A 219 9.83 -5.23 9.08
N SER A 220 9.21 -6.14 9.82
CA SER A 220 9.05 -7.53 9.40
C SER A 220 7.90 -7.69 8.41
N ALA A 221 6.81 -6.92 8.53
CA ALA A 221 5.74 -6.97 7.52
C ALA A 221 6.22 -6.47 6.15
N SER A 222 6.95 -5.35 6.12
CA SER A 222 7.60 -4.84 4.89
C SER A 222 8.51 -5.89 4.26
N SER A 223 9.38 -6.50 5.07
CA SER A 223 10.34 -7.50 4.60
C SER A 223 9.64 -8.74 4.03
N TYR A 224 8.64 -9.28 4.73
CA TYR A 224 7.88 -10.44 4.25
C TYR A 224 7.09 -10.15 2.98
N THR A 225 6.42 -8.99 2.91
CA THR A 225 5.68 -8.57 1.71
C THR A 225 6.62 -8.38 0.53
N ALA A 226 7.79 -7.76 0.72
CA ALA A 226 8.79 -7.58 -0.32
C ALA A 226 9.33 -8.92 -0.82
N GLN A 227 9.72 -9.82 0.09
CA GLN A 227 10.24 -11.15 -0.26
C GLN A 227 9.23 -11.97 -1.06
N ILE A 228 7.98 -12.05 -0.60
CA ILE A 228 6.91 -12.75 -1.34
C ILE A 228 6.64 -12.08 -2.68
N GLY A 229 6.64 -10.74 -2.71
CA GLY A 229 6.45 -9.97 -3.92
C GLY A 229 7.50 -10.26 -4.98
N VAL A 230 8.78 -10.34 -4.58
CA VAL A 230 9.88 -10.74 -5.47
C VAL A 230 9.66 -12.17 -5.96
N MET A 231 9.44 -13.14 -5.06
CA MET A 231 9.17 -14.54 -5.42
C MET A 231 7.98 -14.70 -6.37
N LYS A 232 6.99 -13.78 -6.29
CA LYS A 232 5.84 -13.78 -7.17
C LYS A 232 6.18 -13.23 -8.56
N ILE A 233 6.98 -12.17 -8.64
CA ILE A 233 7.40 -11.56 -9.92
C ILE A 233 8.42 -12.43 -10.65
N THR A 234 9.26 -13.16 -9.93
CA THR A 234 10.23 -14.12 -10.48
C THR A 234 9.61 -15.50 -10.78
N ASP A 235 8.29 -15.64 -10.68
CA ASP A 235 7.54 -16.89 -10.88
C ASP A 235 7.99 -18.07 -10.00
N GLU A 236 8.78 -17.84 -8.93
CA GLU A 236 9.22 -18.88 -8.00
C GLU A 236 8.05 -19.57 -7.30
N ILE A 237 7.00 -18.81 -6.97
CA ILE A 237 5.78 -19.35 -6.36
C ILE A 237 5.04 -20.27 -7.35
N ALA A 238 4.98 -19.88 -8.63
CA ALA A 238 4.32 -20.68 -9.67
C ALA A 238 5.11 -21.96 -9.94
N ALA A 239 6.44 -21.86 -10.08
CA ALA A 239 7.33 -22.99 -10.23
C ALA A 239 7.21 -24.00 -9.08
N MET A 240 7.17 -23.51 -7.84
CA MET A 240 6.97 -24.33 -6.65
C MET A 240 5.66 -25.12 -6.69
N ASN A 241 4.55 -24.48 -7.08
CA ASN A 241 3.26 -25.17 -7.20
C ASN A 241 3.25 -26.20 -8.33
N THR A 242 3.91 -25.93 -9.47
CA THR A 242 4.05 -26.88 -10.57
C THR A 242 4.89 -28.11 -10.19
N MET A 243 5.87 -27.96 -9.30
CA MET A 243 6.64 -29.07 -8.72
C MET A 243 5.85 -29.90 -7.70
N GLY A 244 4.58 -29.55 -7.43
CA GLY A 244 3.72 -30.24 -6.46
C GLY A 244 3.90 -29.76 -5.02
N PHE A 245 4.69 -28.71 -4.76
CA PHE A 245 4.85 -28.15 -3.43
C PHE A 245 3.75 -27.13 -3.13
N ARG A 246 3.19 -27.18 -1.92
CA ARG A 246 2.15 -26.25 -1.48
C ARG A 246 2.78 -24.97 -0.94
N SER A 247 2.64 -23.86 -1.69
CA SER A 247 3.24 -22.57 -1.28
C SER A 247 2.82 -22.10 0.12
N PHE A 248 1.59 -22.40 0.57
CA PHE A 248 1.15 -22.05 1.91
C PHE A 248 2.00 -22.70 3.01
N GLU A 249 2.30 -23.99 2.88
CA GLU A 249 3.10 -24.74 3.86
C GLU A 249 4.57 -24.30 3.85
N PHE A 250 5.09 -23.97 2.67
CA PHE A 250 6.51 -23.68 2.49
C PHE A 250 6.87 -22.22 2.79
N ILE A 251 5.98 -21.29 2.50
CA ILE A 251 6.25 -19.85 2.53
C ILE A 251 5.51 -19.20 3.69
N ILE A 252 4.20 -19.45 3.84
CA ILE A 252 3.34 -18.67 4.73
C ILE A 252 3.43 -19.21 6.18
N ILE A 253 3.21 -20.51 6.37
CA ILE A 253 3.19 -21.14 7.69
C ILE A 253 4.45 -20.84 8.53
N PRO A 254 5.69 -21.09 8.05
CA PRO A 254 6.88 -20.84 8.87
C PRO A 254 7.05 -19.37 9.26
N ARG A 255 6.64 -18.43 8.39
CA ARG A 255 6.74 -16.98 8.65
C ARG A 255 5.75 -16.50 9.69
N VAL A 256 4.50 -16.94 9.59
CA VAL A 256 3.44 -16.57 10.55
C VAL A 256 3.73 -17.20 11.90
N MET A 257 4.06 -18.50 11.94
CA MET A 257 4.40 -19.19 13.19
C MET A 257 5.63 -18.57 13.86
N ALA A 258 6.65 -18.18 13.08
CA ALA A 258 7.82 -17.49 13.62
C ALA A 258 7.44 -16.19 14.34
N LEU A 259 6.52 -15.39 13.80
CA LEU A 259 6.06 -14.17 14.46
C LEU A 259 5.19 -14.45 15.68
N ILE A 260 4.31 -15.46 15.64
CA ILE A 260 3.49 -15.86 16.79
C ILE A 260 4.38 -16.21 17.99
N VAL A 261 5.47 -16.95 17.76
CA VAL A 261 6.39 -17.39 18.82
C VAL A 261 7.38 -16.29 19.22
N ALA A 262 7.85 -15.49 18.26
CA ALA A 262 8.78 -14.41 18.54
C ALA A 262 8.15 -13.24 19.29
N MET A 263 6.91 -12.88 18.99
CA MET A 263 6.28 -11.68 19.54
C MET A 263 6.22 -11.66 21.08
N PRO A 264 5.81 -12.73 21.78
CA PRO A 264 5.85 -12.77 23.25
C PRO A 264 7.23 -12.49 23.83
N LEU A 265 8.29 -13.04 23.22
CA LEU A 265 9.67 -12.82 23.67
C LEU A 265 10.09 -11.36 23.46
N ILE A 266 9.72 -10.77 22.32
CA ILE A 266 9.99 -9.36 22.01
C ILE A 266 9.25 -8.44 22.97
N VAL A 267 7.98 -8.74 23.30
CA VAL A 267 7.19 -7.97 24.25
C VAL A 267 7.78 -8.06 25.65
N ALA A 268 8.17 -9.25 26.12
CA ALA A 268 8.82 -9.40 27.42
C ALA A 268 10.10 -8.54 27.56
N ILE A 269 10.90 -8.47 26.49
CA ILE A 269 12.09 -7.60 26.46
C ILE A 269 11.68 -6.12 26.42
N SER A 270 10.68 -5.76 25.61
CA SER A 270 10.13 -4.41 25.53
C SER A 270 9.63 -3.92 26.89
N ASP A 271 8.91 -4.75 27.63
CA ASP A 271 8.40 -4.46 28.98
C ASP A 271 9.56 -4.19 29.95
N ALA A 272 10.55 -5.09 29.99
CA ALA A 272 11.71 -4.95 30.87
C ALA A 272 12.50 -3.66 30.58
N ILE A 273 12.73 -3.35 29.31
CA ILE A 273 13.47 -2.16 28.89
C ILE A 273 12.66 -0.88 29.14
N SER A 274 11.34 -0.91 28.92
CA SER A 274 10.44 0.21 29.22
C SER A 274 10.47 0.54 30.71
N ILE A 275 10.39 -0.48 31.57
CA ILE A 275 10.50 -0.33 33.04
C ILE A 275 11.84 0.29 33.43
N ILE A 276 12.95 -0.16 32.84
CA ILE A 276 14.27 0.43 33.08
C ILE A 276 14.29 1.92 32.69
N GLY A 277 13.69 2.29 31.56
CA GLY A 277 13.52 3.69 31.15
C GLY A 277 12.75 4.51 32.19
N GLY A 278 11.68 3.93 32.75
CA GLY A 278 10.92 4.59 33.82
C GLY A 278 11.68 4.71 35.14
N MET A 279 12.47 3.69 35.51
CA MET A 279 13.36 3.73 36.67
C MET A 279 14.38 4.86 36.59
N MET A 280 14.95 5.10 35.40
CA MET A 280 15.90 6.20 35.20
C MET A 280 15.25 7.56 35.47
N VAL A 281 14.03 7.78 34.97
CA VAL A 281 13.31 9.04 35.18
C VAL A 281 12.85 9.22 36.62
N ALA A 282 12.38 8.15 37.26
CA ALA A 282 11.97 8.17 38.67
C ALA A 282 13.11 8.64 39.58
N LYS A 283 14.34 8.16 39.32
CA LYS A 283 15.52 8.60 40.06
C LYS A 283 15.89 10.05 39.79
N LEU A 284 15.84 10.50 38.53
CA LEU A 284 16.30 11.83 38.14
C LEU A 284 15.33 12.95 38.55
N ASN A 285 14.02 12.71 38.46
CA ASN A 285 13.00 13.75 38.67
C ASN A 285 12.36 13.74 40.05
N LEU A 286 12.33 12.59 40.73
CA LEU A 286 11.59 12.41 41.98
C LEU A 286 12.46 11.89 43.13
N ASP A 287 13.76 11.71 42.88
CA ASP A 287 14.75 11.20 43.82
C ASP A 287 14.39 9.80 44.39
N ILE A 288 13.61 9.01 43.63
CA ILE A 288 13.22 7.66 44.02
C ILE A 288 14.38 6.70 43.71
N SER A 289 14.88 6.02 44.74
CA SER A 289 15.96 5.04 44.56
C SER A 289 15.50 3.82 43.73
N PHE A 290 16.43 3.17 43.01
CA PHE A 290 16.10 1.98 42.22
C PHE A 290 15.52 0.83 43.06
N ALA A 291 16.00 0.67 44.29
CA ALA A 291 15.50 -0.35 45.21
C ALA A 291 14.06 -0.06 45.65
N GLU A 292 13.74 1.21 45.91
CA GLU A 292 12.39 1.61 46.26
C GLU A 292 11.42 1.47 45.09
N PHE A 293 11.84 1.88 43.88
CA PHE A 293 11.05 1.67 42.67
C PHE A 293 10.72 0.19 42.48
N LEU A 294 11.70 -0.70 42.59
CA LEU A 294 11.48 -2.13 42.36
C LEU A 294 10.58 -2.76 43.43
N ARG A 295 10.71 -2.32 44.69
CA ARG A 295 9.81 -2.73 45.77
C ARG A 295 8.37 -2.32 45.46
N ARG A 296 8.15 -1.06 45.07
CA ARG A 296 6.82 -0.54 44.71
C ARG A 296 6.25 -1.22 43.48
N PHE A 297 7.08 -1.45 42.46
CA PHE A 297 6.68 -2.16 41.25
C PHE A 297 6.15 -3.56 41.58
N ARG A 298 6.81 -4.28 42.49
CA ARG A 298 6.36 -5.60 42.94
C ARG A 298 5.07 -5.57 43.77
N GLU A 299 4.85 -4.49 44.53
CA GLU A 299 3.62 -4.30 45.32
C GLU A 299 2.43 -3.89 44.45
N ALA A 300 2.65 -3.08 43.42
CA ALA A 300 1.58 -2.47 42.62
C ALA A 300 1.26 -3.20 41.31
N VAL A 301 2.27 -3.81 40.66
CA VAL A 301 2.09 -4.49 39.39
C VAL A 301 1.90 -5.98 39.66
N ASP A 302 0.63 -6.37 39.75
CA ASP A 302 0.27 -7.78 39.76
C ASP A 302 0.81 -8.49 38.52
N ILE A 303 1.29 -9.72 38.71
CA ILE A 303 1.77 -10.62 37.64
C ILE A 303 0.72 -10.76 36.52
N LYS A 304 -0.57 -10.64 36.85
CA LYS A 304 -1.68 -10.65 35.90
C LYS A 304 -1.52 -9.62 34.77
N HIS A 305 -1.03 -8.41 35.06
CA HIS A 305 -0.89 -7.35 34.06
C HIS A 305 0.16 -7.69 33.00
N ILE A 306 1.26 -8.30 33.43
CA ILE A 306 2.32 -8.80 32.54
C ILE A 306 1.77 -9.94 31.66
N PHE A 307 1.05 -10.90 32.26
CA PHE A 307 0.45 -11.99 31.48
C PHE A 307 -0.59 -11.51 30.48
N ILE A 308 -1.39 -10.48 30.80
CA ILE A 308 -2.34 -9.89 29.85
C ILE A 308 -1.60 -9.31 28.64
N GLY A 309 -0.53 -8.54 28.87
CA GLY A 309 0.31 -7.99 27.80
C GLY A 309 0.94 -9.08 26.93
N LEU A 310 1.52 -10.10 27.57
CA LEU A 310 2.11 -11.25 26.88
C LEU A 310 1.09 -12.10 26.13
N ALA A 311 -0.14 -12.24 26.63
CA ALA A 311 -1.21 -13.00 25.98
C ALA A 311 -1.72 -12.34 24.69
N LYS A 312 -1.63 -11.00 24.58
CA LYS A 312 -1.94 -10.27 23.33
C LYS A 312 -0.87 -10.48 22.26
N ALA A 313 0.40 -10.67 22.66
CA ALA A 313 1.54 -10.70 21.75
C ALA A 313 1.47 -11.76 20.62
N PRO A 314 1.06 -13.03 20.86
CA PRO A 314 0.87 -14.02 19.81
C PRO A 314 -0.14 -13.59 18.75
N ILE A 315 -1.20 -12.88 19.17
CA ILE A 315 -2.28 -12.43 18.30
C ILE A 315 -1.76 -11.32 17.39
N PHE A 316 -0.97 -10.39 17.92
CA PHE A 316 -0.28 -9.38 17.11
C PHE A 316 0.69 -10.04 16.11
N GLY A 317 1.46 -11.04 16.53
CA GLY A 317 2.34 -11.80 15.64
C GLY A 317 1.61 -12.49 14.50
N PHE A 318 0.47 -13.11 14.82
CA PHE A 318 -0.42 -13.71 13.83
C PHE A 318 -0.96 -12.67 12.83
N LEU A 319 -1.52 -11.56 13.32
CA LEU A 319 -2.08 -10.50 12.47
C LEU A 319 -1.02 -9.92 11.53
N ILE A 320 0.14 -9.54 12.08
CA ILE A 320 1.25 -8.96 11.30
C ILE A 320 1.71 -9.95 10.23
N GLY A 321 1.96 -11.20 10.60
CA GLY A 321 2.43 -12.22 9.67
C GLY A 321 1.42 -12.51 8.56
N LEU A 322 0.14 -12.67 8.91
CA LEU A 322 -0.92 -13.00 7.97
C LEU A 322 -1.17 -11.87 6.99
N ILE A 323 -1.27 -10.62 7.47
CA ILE A 323 -1.46 -9.43 6.62
C ILE A 323 -0.27 -9.24 5.68
N ALA A 324 0.96 -9.41 6.19
CA ALA A 324 2.17 -9.28 5.40
C ALA A 324 2.24 -10.31 4.26
N CYS A 325 1.90 -11.56 4.58
CA CYS A 325 1.87 -12.61 3.58
C CYS A 325 0.76 -12.37 2.56
N PHE A 326 -0.44 -12.02 3.01
CA PHE A 326 -1.57 -11.72 2.13
C PHE A 326 -1.23 -10.61 1.12
N ARG A 327 -0.70 -9.47 1.59
CA ARG A 327 -0.32 -8.37 0.69
C ARG A 327 0.84 -8.72 -0.23
N GLY A 328 1.78 -9.58 0.21
CA GLY A 328 2.83 -10.13 -0.64
C GLY A 328 2.28 -10.93 -1.82
N PHE A 329 1.25 -11.75 -1.59
CA PHE A 329 0.58 -12.51 -2.65
C PHE A 329 -0.30 -11.62 -3.57
N GLU A 330 -0.60 -10.38 -3.20
CA GLU A 330 -1.36 -9.44 -4.05
C GLU A 330 -0.48 -8.59 -4.97
N VAL A 331 0.86 -8.63 -4.81
CA VAL A 331 1.82 -7.94 -5.68
C VAL A 331 1.57 -8.29 -7.15
N LYS A 332 1.69 -7.30 -8.04
CA LYS A 332 1.48 -7.47 -9.50
C LYS A 332 2.84 -7.66 -10.19
N ASN A 333 2.84 -7.98 -11.48
CA ASN A 333 4.06 -8.27 -12.25
C ASN A 333 4.91 -7.01 -12.57
N THR A 334 4.97 -6.04 -11.66
CA THR A 334 5.76 -4.81 -11.79
C THR A 334 6.50 -4.53 -10.49
N THR A 335 7.75 -4.07 -10.60
CA THR A 335 8.61 -3.72 -9.45
C THR A 335 8.01 -2.58 -8.62
N GLN A 336 7.37 -1.60 -9.25
CA GLN A 336 6.65 -0.52 -8.56
C GLN A 336 5.53 -1.06 -7.65
N SER A 337 4.88 -2.17 -8.05
CA SER A 337 3.81 -2.74 -7.22
C SER A 337 4.34 -3.29 -5.91
N ILE A 338 5.60 -3.78 -5.85
CA ILE A 338 6.22 -4.26 -4.60
C ILE A 338 6.19 -3.14 -3.57
N GLY A 339 6.70 -1.95 -3.93
CA GLY A 339 6.71 -0.77 -3.04
C GLY A 339 5.32 -0.33 -2.57
N ILE A 340 4.32 -0.39 -3.46
CA ILE A 340 2.93 -0.05 -3.10
C ILE A 340 2.37 -1.05 -2.09
N TYR A 341 2.56 -2.34 -2.31
CA TYR A 341 2.02 -3.39 -1.44
C TYR A 341 2.81 -3.52 -0.13
N THR A 342 4.11 -3.22 -0.09
CA THR A 342 4.87 -3.15 1.17
C THR A 342 4.34 -2.03 2.06
N THR A 343 4.10 -0.84 1.51
CA THR A 343 3.52 0.26 2.29
C THR A 343 2.10 -0.06 2.75
N LYS A 344 1.26 -0.64 1.87
CA LYS A 344 -0.08 -1.11 2.26
C LYS A 344 -0.02 -2.20 3.33
N SER A 345 0.97 -3.06 3.31
CA SER A 345 1.16 -4.11 4.31
C SER A 345 1.39 -3.52 5.70
N VAL A 346 2.35 -2.60 5.81
CA VAL A 346 2.66 -1.92 7.09
C VAL A 346 1.45 -1.17 7.62
N VAL A 347 0.80 -0.34 6.80
CA VAL A 347 -0.36 0.46 7.23
C VAL A 347 -1.49 -0.44 7.71
N ASN A 348 -1.81 -1.51 6.97
CA ASN A 348 -2.86 -2.44 7.39
C ASN A 348 -2.48 -3.21 8.65
N ALA A 349 -1.23 -3.65 8.79
CA ALA A 349 -0.76 -4.38 9.96
C ALA A 349 -0.85 -3.51 11.22
N ILE A 350 -0.37 -2.26 11.15
CA ILE A 350 -0.44 -1.30 12.27
C ILE A 350 -1.91 -1.00 12.63
N PHE A 351 -2.75 -0.73 11.63
CA PHE A 351 -4.18 -0.47 11.87
C PHE A 351 -4.86 -1.62 12.59
N TRP A 352 -4.67 -2.87 12.11
CA TRP A 352 -5.29 -4.03 12.74
C TRP A 352 -4.72 -4.34 14.12
N VAL A 353 -3.42 -4.15 14.35
CA VAL A 353 -2.82 -4.28 15.68
C VAL A 353 -3.46 -3.29 16.66
N ILE A 354 -3.57 -2.00 16.30
CA ILE A 354 -4.20 -0.98 17.14
C ILE A 354 -5.68 -1.29 17.38
N ALA A 355 -6.42 -1.69 16.34
CA ALA A 355 -7.84 -2.02 16.46
C ALA A 355 -8.08 -3.22 17.38
N PHE A 356 -7.28 -4.27 17.26
CA PHE A 356 -7.37 -5.43 18.14
C PHE A 356 -6.90 -5.12 19.56
N ASP A 357 -5.87 -4.30 19.74
CA ASP A 357 -5.42 -3.87 21.06
C ASP A 357 -6.53 -3.11 21.81
N ALA A 358 -7.19 -2.15 21.13
CA ALA A 358 -8.33 -1.43 21.69
C ALA A 358 -9.50 -2.38 22.03
N LEU A 359 -9.79 -3.35 21.15
CA LEU A 359 -10.82 -4.36 21.41
C LEU A 359 -10.47 -5.20 22.64
N PHE A 360 -9.24 -5.71 22.74
CA PHE A 360 -8.80 -6.45 23.92
C PHE A 360 -8.86 -5.61 25.17
N SER A 361 -8.40 -4.35 25.13
CA SER A 361 -8.42 -3.47 26.29
C SER A 361 -9.84 -3.27 26.81
N VAL A 362 -10.83 -3.04 25.92
CA VAL A 362 -12.24 -2.92 26.31
C VAL A 362 -12.80 -4.24 26.85
N VAL A 363 -12.55 -5.36 26.17
CA VAL A 363 -13.08 -6.68 26.59
C VAL A 363 -12.48 -7.16 27.91
N LEU A 364 -11.17 -7.03 28.11
CA LEU A 364 -10.52 -7.40 29.36
C LEU A 364 -10.96 -6.50 30.52
N THR A 365 -11.04 -5.19 30.29
CA THR A 365 -11.48 -4.23 31.32
C THR A 365 -12.94 -4.48 31.72
N SER A 366 -13.83 -4.75 30.76
CA SER A 366 -15.23 -5.09 31.03
C SER A 366 -15.40 -6.46 31.70
N ALA A 367 -14.49 -7.40 31.47
CA ALA A 367 -14.43 -8.68 32.19
C ALA A 367 -13.86 -8.54 33.62
N GLY A 368 -13.43 -7.35 34.03
CA GLY A 368 -12.87 -7.08 35.36
C GLY A 368 -11.42 -7.55 35.53
N ILE A 369 -10.69 -7.76 34.43
CA ILE A 369 -9.31 -8.26 34.39
C ILE A 369 -8.35 -7.13 34.00
#